data_AF-K2BKA0-F1
#
_entry.id   AF-K2BKA0-F1
#
_cell.length_a   1.000
_cell.length_b   1.000
_cell.length_c   1.000
_cell.angle_alpha   90.00
_cell.angle_beta   90.00
_cell.angle_gamma   90.00
#
_symmetry.space_group_name_H-M   'P 1'
#
loop_
_entity.id
_entity.type
_entity.pdbx_description
1 polymer ?
#
loop_
_entity_poly.entity_id
_entity_poly.type
_entity_poly.pdbx_seq_one_letter_code
_entity_poly.pdbx_strand_id
1 'polypeptide(L)'
;GDKWLVTGDTLFINDCGRADLAGSNPKALFDSLQRLKTLPDHLIVCPGHNYGPAPTRTLGEEKRLNPTMNARNLEEFCRLP
;
A
#
# COMPACT_ATOMS: atom_id res chain seq x y z
N GLY A 1 -20.99 -7.16 -5.20
CA GLY A 1 -19.73 -7.70 -4.68
C GLY A 1 -18.65 -7.23 -5.62
N ASP A 2 -17.53 -6.67 -5.18
CA ASP A 2 -16.85 -6.83 -3.90
C ASP A 2 -16.48 -5.44 -3.34
N LYS A 3 -16.74 -5.23 -2.04
CA LYS A 3 -16.49 -3.93 -1.38
C LYS A 3 -15.12 -3.88 -0.71
N TRP A 4 -14.56 -5.02 -0.32
CA TRP A 4 -13.44 -5.09 0.62
C TRP A 4 -12.20 -5.66 -0.04
N LEU A 5 -11.06 -5.05 0.24
CA LEU A 5 -9.74 -5.45 -0.22
C LEU A 5 -8.83 -5.67 0.99
N VAL A 6 -8.63 -6.93 1.37
CA VAL A 6 -7.71 -7.29 2.45
C VAL A 6 -6.28 -7.20 1.93
N THR A 7 -5.46 -6.35 2.55
CA THR A 7 -4.11 -6.02 2.04
C THR A 7 -2.97 -6.50 2.94
N GLY A 8 -3.29 -6.98 4.15
CA GLY A 8 -2.28 -7.43 5.11
C GLY A 8 -1.24 -6.34 5.35
N ASP A 9 0.04 -6.72 5.29
CA ASP A 9 1.17 -5.79 5.40
C ASP A 9 1.67 -5.28 4.05
N THR A 10 0.90 -5.46 2.97
CA THR A 10 1.28 -4.90 1.66
C THR A 10 0.96 -3.42 1.60
N LEU A 11 -0.25 -3.02 2.02
CA LEU A 11 -0.72 -1.64 1.98
C LEU A 11 -1.36 -1.28 3.33
N PHE A 12 -0.91 -0.18 3.91
CA PHE A 12 -1.53 0.46 5.06
C PHE A 12 -2.16 1.78 4.64
N ILE A 13 -2.92 2.41 5.54
CA ILE A 13 -3.46 3.74 5.30
C ILE A 13 -2.32 4.77 5.41
N ASN A 14 -2.00 5.44 4.30
CA ASN A 14 -0.85 6.35 4.12
C ASN A 14 0.56 5.69 4.19
N ASP A 15 0.67 4.37 4.26
CA ASP A 15 1.95 3.67 4.38
C ASP A 15 1.92 2.25 3.76
N CYS A 16 2.98 1.45 3.92
CA CYS A 16 3.07 0.03 3.57
C CYS A 16 3.84 -0.76 4.64
N GLY A 17 3.86 -2.09 4.55
CA GLY A 17 4.70 -2.90 5.43
C GLY A 17 6.18 -2.69 5.17
N ARG A 18 7.03 -3.04 6.14
CA ARG A 18 8.46 -2.86 5.98
C ARG A 18 9.06 -3.91 5.06
N ALA A 19 10.08 -3.50 4.29
CA ALA A 19 10.87 -4.40 3.44
C ALA A 19 12.37 -4.39 3.77
N ASP A 20 12.75 -3.95 4.97
CA ASP A 20 14.12 -3.79 5.44
C ASP A 20 14.67 -4.99 6.24
N LEU A 21 13.81 -5.93 6.63
CA LEU A 21 14.16 -7.11 7.41
C LEU A 21 14.87 -8.21 6.58
N ALA A 22 15.58 -9.11 7.27
CA ALA A 22 16.19 -10.28 6.63
C ALA A 22 15.12 -11.14 5.94
N GLY A 23 15.34 -11.44 4.66
CA GLY A 23 14.40 -12.19 3.81
C GLY A 23 13.33 -11.33 3.12
N SER A 24 13.29 -10.02 3.38
CA SER A 24 12.41 -9.10 2.66
C SER A 24 12.87 -8.84 1.22
N ASN A 25 11.93 -8.39 0.39
CA ASN A 25 12.19 -8.00 -0.98
C ASN A 25 11.48 -6.67 -1.30
N PRO A 26 12.18 -5.52 -1.18
CA PRO A 26 11.62 -4.19 -1.48
C PRO A 26 11.04 -4.09 -2.88
N LYS A 27 11.67 -4.74 -3.86
CA LYS A 27 11.18 -4.77 -5.24
C LYS A 27 9.84 -5.47 -5.34
N ALA A 28 9.68 -6.62 -4.68
CA ALA A 28 8.42 -7.37 -4.69
C ALA A 28 7.28 -6.59 -4.01
N LEU A 29 7.57 -5.88 -2.92
CA LEU A 29 6.59 -5.01 -2.26
C LEU A 29 6.19 -3.84 -3.17
N PHE A 30 7.16 -3.15 -3.76
CA PHE A 30 6.91 -2.08 -4.74
C PHE A 30 6.05 -2.56 -5.92
N ASP A 31 6.41 -3.69 -6.54
CA ASP A 31 5.66 -4.27 -7.66
C ASP A 31 4.22 -4.63 -7.24
N SER A 32 4.03 -5.11 -6.00
CA SER A 32 2.71 -5.41 -5.44
C SER A 32 1.87 -4.15 -5.27
N LEU A 33 2.44 -3.05 -4.76
CA LEU A 33 1.78 -1.75 -4.65
C LEU A 33 1.36 -1.21 -6.03
N GLN A 34 2.22 -1.35 -7.05
CA GLN A 34 1.87 -0.95 -8.42
C GLN A 34 0.73 -1.81 -8.99
N ARG A 35 0.70 -3.11 -8.69
CA ARG A 35 -0.42 -3.98 -9.07
C ARG A 35 -1.72 -3.58 -8.38
N LEU A 36 -1.70 -3.18 -7.11
CA LEU A 36 -2.90 -2.70 -6.41
C LEU A 36 -3.50 -1.46 -7.09
N LYS A 37 -2.68 -0.57 -7.69
CA LYS A 37 -3.18 0.61 -8.41
C LYS A 37 -4.11 0.28 -9.59
N THR A 38 -4.04 -0.92 -10.15
CA THR A 38 -4.88 -1.33 -11.29
C THR A 38 -6.29 -1.75 -10.87
N LEU A 39 -6.55 -1.90 -9.57
CA LEU A 39 -7.86 -2.32 -9.05
C LEU A 39 -8.85 -1.15 -8.98
N PRO A 40 -10.18 -1.39 -8.92
CA PRO A 40 -11.19 -0.33 -8.83
C PRO A 40 -11.06 0.57 -7.60
N ASP A 41 -11.32 1.87 -7.77
CA ASP A 41 -11.14 2.88 -6.70
C ASP A 41 -12.12 2.72 -5.52
N HIS A 42 -13.30 2.15 -5.76
CA HIS A 42 -14.35 1.99 -4.75
C HIS A 42 -14.07 0.88 -3.72
N LEU A 43 -13.01 0.09 -3.92
CA LEU A 43 -12.59 -0.93 -2.97
C LEU A 43 -12.17 -0.31 -1.65
N ILE A 44 -12.60 -0.90 -0.54
CA ILE A 44 -12.20 -0.48 0.81
C ILE A 44 -10.98 -1.28 1.24
N VAL A 45 -9.88 -0.59 1.48
CA VAL A 45 -8.63 -1.15 1.98
C VAL A 45 -8.81 -1.56 3.44
N CYS A 46 -8.59 -2.85 3.71
CA CYS A 46 -8.53 -3.46 5.04
C CYS A 46 -7.09 -3.91 5.31
N PRO A 47 -6.29 -3.10 6.02
CA PRO A 47 -4.90 -3.42 6.33
C PRO A 47 -4.80 -4.49 7.43
N GLY A 48 -3.66 -5.17 7.50
CA GLY A 48 -3.34 -6.12 8.58
C GLY A 48 -3.08 -5.42 9.93
N HIS A 49 -2.62 -4.17 9.88
CA HIS A 49 -2.34 -3.33 11.03
C HIS A 49 -2.86 -1.90 10.80
N ASN A 50 -3.21 -1.20 11.88
CA ASN A 50 -3.67 0.17 11.81
C ASN A 50 -2.70 1.13 12.53
N TYR A 51 -1.89 1.82 11.74
CA TYR A 51 -1.01 2.91 12.20
C TYR A 51 -1.43 4.28 11.61
N GLY A 52 -2.37 4.27 10.67
CA GLY A 52 -2.80 5.44 9.94
C GLY A 52 -3.91 6.23 10.67
N PRO A 53 -4.38 7.32 10.06
CA PRO A 53 -5.42 8.19 10.64
C PRO A 53 -6.82 7.54 10.67
N ALA A 54 -7.01 6.39 10.04
CA ALA A 54 -8.28 5.68 9.97
C ALA A 54 -8.05 4.17 9.83
N PRO A 55 -8.97 3.32 10.32
CA PRO A 55 -8.83 1.87 10.23
C PRO A 55 -9.02 1.31 8.80
N THR A 56 -9.72 2.06 7.94
CA THR A 56 -9.95 1.70 6.54
C THR A 56 -10.05 2.97 5.69
N ARG A 57 -9.82 2.86 4.39
CA ARG A 57 -10.03 3.93 3.40
C ARG A 57 -10.33 3.35 2.03
N THR A 58 -10.92 4.12 1.11
CA THR A 58 -11.03 3.66 -0.28
C THR A 58 -9.65 3.57 -0.93
N LEU A 59 -9.48 2.62 -1.85
CA LEU A 59 -8.25 2.47 -2.62
C LEU A 59 -8.02 3.70 -3.50
N GLY A 60 -9.06 4.32 -4.03
CA GLY A 60 -8.94 5.57 -4.80
C GLY A 60 -8.31 6.70 -4.00
N GLU A 61 -8.65 6.83 -2.72
CA GLU A 61 -8.00 7.81 -1.85
C GLU A 61 -6.55 7.43 -1.55
N GLU A 62 -6.24 6.15 -1.32
CA GLU A 62 -4.85 5.70 -1.12
C GLU A 62 -3.98 5.95 -2.36
N LYS A 63 -4.50 5.70 -3.57
CA LYS A 63 -3.80 6.07 -4.81
C LYS A 63 -3.49 7.57 -4.89
N ARG A 64 -4.31 8.43 -4.29
CA ARG A 64 -4.10 9.88 -4.30
C ARG A 64 -3.18 10.36 -3.18
N LEU A 65 -3.25 9.74 -2.01
CA LEU A 65 -2.67 10.25 -0.78
C LEU A 65 -1.46 9.47 -0.27
N ASN A 66 -1.35 8.18 -0.59
CA ASN A 66 -0.35 7.30 0.00
C ASN A 66 1.02 7.48 -0.68
N PRO A 67 2.05 7.96 0.03
CA PRO A 67 3.38 8.18 -0.56
C PRO A 67 4.03 6.88 -1.08
N THR A 68 3.83 5.76 -0.39
CA THR A 68 4.41 4.46 -0.76
C THR A 68 3.83 3.92 -2.05
N MET A 69 2.51 4.10 -2.26
CA MET A 69 1.89 3.82 -3.54
C MET A 69 2.44 4.78 -4.60
N ASN A 70 2.58 6.06 -4.29
CA ASN A 70 2.93 7.11 -5.26
C ASN A 70 4.41 7.25 -5.60
N ALA A 71 5.29 6.43 -5.00
CA ALA A 71 6.67 6.30 -5.46
C ALA A 71 6.71 5.99 -6.97
N ARG A 72 7.47 6.77 -7.73
CA ARG A 72 7.55 6.69 -9.21
C ARG A 72 8.42 5.53 -9.67
N ASN A 73 9.36 5.10 -8.84
CA ASN A 73 10.28 4.01 -9.09
C ASN A 73 10.76 3.39 -7.77
N LEU A 74 11.46 2.25 -7.89
CA LEU A 74 11.97 1.51 -6.75
C LEU A 74 12.98 2.32 -5.91
N GLU A 75 13.78 3.18 -6.54
CA GLU A 75 14.78 3.99 -5.83
C GLU A 75 14.11 5.02 -4.92
N GLU A 76 13.06 5.70 -5.41
CA GLU A 76 12.24 6.60 -4.61
C GLU A 76 11.52 5.85 -3.49
N PHE A 77 10.95 4.69 -3.79
CA PHE A 77 10.28 3.84 -2.80
C PHE A 77 11.22 3.47 -1.65
N CYS A 78 12.45 3.04 -1.95
CA CYS A 78 13.45 2.67 -0.93
C CYS A 78 14.01 3.86 -0.13
N ARG A 79 13.70 5.10 -0.51
CA ARG A 79 14.10 6.32 0.19
C ARG A 79 12.99 6.91 1.05
N LEU A 80 11.77 6.38 0.96
CA LEU A 80 10.67 6.83 1.81
C LEU A 80 11.03 6.55 3.29
N PRO A 81 10.68 7.48 4.19
CA PRO A 81 11.03 7.40 5.62
C PRO A 81 10.34 6.23 6.33
#